data_AF-A0A3R6LTZ2-F1
#
_entry.id   AF-A0A3R6LTZ2-F1
#
_cell.length_a   1.000
_cell.length_b   1.000
_cell.length_c   1.000
_cell.angle_alpha   90.00
_cell.angle_beta   90.00
_cell.angle_gamma   90.00
#
_symmetry.space_group_name_H-M   'P 1'
#
loop_
_entity.id
_entity.type
_entity.pdbx_description
1 polymer ?
#
loop_
_entity_poly.entity_id
_entity_poly.type
_entity_poly.pdbx_seq_one_letter_code
_entity_poly.pdbx_strand_id
1 'polypeptide(L)'
;MAKTIKFNLICDNTPVRTIEDLQNNFSIEDVLNYYRNGLLCRWLEVRGYDEQLKKVKAIRATDSMDIIKELIAIFEISCDMKKVEEYIYILKYQVEGQLQNEVYAKESYQVDTIIDDYRQGYTELVSTIFFNPNDAAKIKAAIQEIVLRYEWVLKYDYRRVLKKLVDQKMTLAVMCFLMNEQAREICFAPDPKKFCFAANSDNSILYISICDMLNQKECMDSLGDNLLVYCGATEGYWKDLKPKGKKYMLLHLGDGDFVRSAGVVGGDMRASNVNNQFVIVDGIDYKSNSDIRTLWYMEV
;
A
#
# COMPACT_ATOMS: atom_id res chain seq x y z
N MET A 1 45.40 40.19 -24.89
CA MET A 1 45.85 39.13 -23.97
C MET A 1 45.24 39.41 -22.60
N ALA A 2 44.36 38.53 -22.12
CA ALA A 2 43.72 38.72 -20.81
C ALA A 2 44.77 38.61 -19.71
N LYS A 3 44.79 39.54 -18.74
CA LYS A 3 45.67 39.46 -17.56
C LYS A 3 45.24 38.23 -16.75
N THR A 4 46.11 37.23 -16.67
CA THR A 4 45.87 36.04 -15.85
C THR A 4 45.82 36.46 -14.38
N ILE A 5 44.66 36.32 -13.74
CA ILE A 5 44.44 36.75 -12.36
C ILE A 5 45.04 35.71 -11.42
N LYS A 6 45.98 36.13 -10.57
CA LYS A 6 46.52 35.27 -9.49
C LYS A 6 45.47 35.09 -8.41
N PHE A 7 45.27 33.84 -7.98
CA PHE A 7 44.37 33.47 -6.88
C PHE A 7 45.08 32.51 -5.91
N ASN A 8 44.51 32.29 -4.73
CA ASN A 8 45.06 31.41 -3.70
C ASN A 8 44.26 30.10 -3.66
N LEU A 9 44.93 28.99 -3.36
CA LEU A 9 44.22 27.79 -2.90
C LEU A 9 43.85 27.99 -1.42
N ILE A 10 42.87 27.24 -0.93
CA ILE A 10 42.58 27.15 0.50
C ILE A 10 42.82 25.70 0.90
N CYS A 11 43.71 25.46 1.86
CA CYS A 11 43.99 24.14 2.40
C CYS A 11 43.80 24.18 3.92
N ASP A 12 42.92 23.34 4.47
CA ASP A 12 42.53 23.37 5.89
C ASP A 12 42.20 24.80 6.39
N ASN A 13 41.33 25.50 5.66
CA ASN A 13 40.95 26.90 5.91
C ASN A 13 42.11 27.93 5.84
N THR A 14 43.30 27.53 5.39
CA THR A 14 44.47 28.41 5.29
C THR A 14 44.75 28.80 3.83
N PRO A 15 44.92 30.10 3.51
CA PRO A 15 45.24 30.53 2.16
C PRO A 15 46.66 30.16 1.73
N VAL A 16 46.77 29.38 0.66
CA VAL A 16 48.02 28.93 0.07
C VAL A 16 48.37 29.81 -1.15
N ARG A 17 49.44 30.59 -1.01
CA ARG A 17 49.93 31.52 -2.04
C ARG A 17 51.22 31.02 -2.68
N THR A 18 52.05 30.31 -1.95
CA THR A 18 53.32 29.77 -2.44
C THR A 18 53.36 28.25 -2.30
N ILE A 19 54.35 27.60 -2.93
CA ILE A 19 54.62 26.18 -2.68
C ILE A 19 54.99 25.95 -1.21
N GLU A 20 55.70 26.89 -0.58
CA GLU A 20 56.02 26.82 0.85
C GLU A 20 54.75 26.86 1.72
N ASP A 21 53.77 27.70 1.37
CA ASP A 21 52.47 27.69 2.06
C ASP A 21 51.76 26.34 1.89
N LEU A 22 51.88 25.73 0.70
CA LEU A 22 51.30 24.41 0.41
C LEU A 22 51.98 23.30 1.22
N GLN A 23 53.31 23.35 1.35
CA GLN A 23 54.09 22.42 2.16
C GLN A 23 53.70 22.48 3.64
N ASN A 24 53.47 23.68 4.16
CA ASN A 24 53.14 23.90 5.57
C ASN A 24 51.67 23.61 5.92
N ASN A 25 50.76 23.72 4.94
CA ASN A 25 49.31 23.58 5.15
C ASN A 25 48.71 22.48 4.27
N PHE A 26 49.47 21.42 3.98
CA PHE A 26 49.04 20.38 3.06
C PHE A 26 47.85 19.60 3.61
N SER A 27 46.73 19.65 2.89
CA SER A 27 45.54 18.84 3.16
C SER A 27 45.33 17.84 2.03
N ILE A 28 45.32 16.55 2.37
CA ILE A 28 45.16 15.45 1.40
C ILE A 28 43.83 15.60 0.64
N GLU A 29 42.75 15.91 1.36
CA GLU A 29 41.41 16.04 0.78
C GLU A 29 41.33 17.20 -0.21
N ASP A 30 41.76 18.39 0.21
CA ASP A 30 41.71 19.60 -0.61
C ASP A 30 42.60 19.48 -1.84
N VAL A 31 43.83 19.00 -1.68
CA VAL A 31 44.79 18.92 -2.80
C VAL A 31 44.38 17.83 -3.79
N LEU A 32 43.83 16.71 -3.34
CA LEU A 32 43.28 15.69 -4.23
C LEU A 32 42.10 16.25 -5.05
N ASN A 33 41.22 17.02 -4.41
CA ASN A 33 40.09 17.67 -5.07
C ASN A 33 40.57 18.69 -6.11
N TYR A 34 41.51 19.57 -5.75
CA TYR A 34 42.08 20.57 -6.67
C TYR A 34 42.84 19.95 -7.84
N TYR A 35 43.48 18.81 -7.63
CA TYR A 35 44.06 18.04 -8.72
C TYR A 35 42.97 17.54 -9.68
N ARG A 36 41.95 16.86 -9.16
CA ARG A 36 40.86 16.26 -9.95
C ARG A 36 40.03 17.26 -10.74
N ASN A 37 39.77 18.44 -10.16
CA ASN A 37 38.99 19.49 -10.82
C ASN A 37 39.86 20.44 -11.68
N GLY A 38 41.18 20.22 -11.73
CA GLY A 38 42.14 20.98 -12.54
C GLY A 38 42.52 22.37 -11.99
N LEU A 39 42.02 22.74 -10.81
CA LEU A 39 42.32 24.03 -10.17
C LEU A 39 43.79 24.12 -9.73
N LEU A 40 44.39 23.00 -9.30
CA LEU A 40 45.81 22.93 -8.93
C LEU A 40 46.70 23.31 -10.13
N CYS A 41 46.43 22.76 -11.31
CA CYS A 41 47.16 23.10 -12.54
C CYS A 41 47.04 24.58 -12.90
N ARG A 42 45.84 25.16 -12.80
CA ARG A 42 45.63 26.59 -13.05
C ARG A 42 46.39 27.46 -12.04
N TRP A 43 46.37 27.07 -10.76
CA TRP A 43 47.08 27.81 -9.72
C TRP A 43 48.60 27.83 -9.95
N LEU A 44 49.18 26.71 -10.38
CA LEU A 44 50.60 26.64 -10.75
C LEU A 44 50.91 27.53 -11.97
N GLU A 45 50.06 27.49 -13.00
CA GLU A 45 50.21 28.27 -14.23
C GLU A 45 50.18 29.78 -13.98
N VAL A 46 49.18 30.29 -13.22
CA VAL A 46 49.08 31.74 -12.95
C VAL A 46 50.21 32.27 -12.06
N ARG A 47 50.93 31.38 -11.36
CA ARG A 47 52.05 31.72 -10.47
C ARG A 47 53.43 31.47 -11.09
N GLY A 48 53.51 30.86 -12.26
CA GLY A 48 54.76 30.60 -12.97
C GLY A 48 55.56 29.41 -12.41
N TYR A 49 54.88 28.43 -11.80
CA TYR A 49 55.51 27.19 -11.33
C TYR A 49 55.56 26.15 -12.46
N ASP A 50 56.26 26.48 -13.55
CA ASP A 50 56.25 25.71 -14.80
C ASP A 50 56.81 24.27 -14.64
N GLU A 51 57.81 24.08 -13.79
CA GLU A 51 58.39 22.76 -13.53
C GLU A 51 57.42 21.84 -12.80
N GLN A 52 56.81 22.33 -11.71
CA GLN A 52 55.82 21.59 -10.95
C GLN A 52 54.57 21.35 -11.81
N LEU A 53 54.14 22.34 -12.60
CA LEU A 53 53.02 22.20 -13.54
C LEU A 53 53.26 21.07 -14.54
N LYS A 54 54.47 20.98 -15.10
CA LYS A 54 54.83 19.90 -16.03
C LYS A 54 54.77 18.54 -15.35
N LYS A 55 55.27 18.42 -14.11
CA LYS A 55 55.22 17.18 -13.33
C LYS A 55 53.78 16.78 -12.98
N VAL A 56 52.96 17.72 -12.50
CA VAL A 56 51.55 17.48 -12.17
C VAL A 56 50.74 17.06 -13.39
N LYS A 57 50.98 17.67 -14.56
CA LYS A 57 50.35 17.28 -15.83
C LYS A 57 50.81 15.91 -16.34
N ALA A 58 51.94 15.39 -15.86
CA ALA A 58 52.48 14.10 -16.26
C ALA A 58 51.93 12.93 -15.42
N ILE A 59 51.25 13.20 -14.31
CA ILE A 59 50.63 12.18 -13.45
C ILE A 59 49.63 11.37 -14.28
N ARG A 60 49.79 10.04 -14.28
CA ARG A 60 48.89 9.09 -14.97
C ARG A 60 48.11 8.19 -14.02
N ALA A 61 48.41 8.26 -12.72
CA ALA A 61 47.68 7.54 -11.70
C ALA A 61 46.19 7.88 -11.70
N THR A 62 45.36 6.86 -11.50
CA THR A 62 43.90 6.99 -11.38
C THR A 62 43.43 6.76 -9.94
N ASP A 63 44.19 6.00 -9.15
CA ASP A 63 43.87 5.77 -7.73
C ASP A 63 44.27 6.98 -6.87
N SER A 64 43.43 7.33 -5.90
CA SER A 64 43.64 8.44 -4.96
C SER A 64 45.00 8.37 -4.25
N MET A 65 45.44 7.15 -3.88
CA MET A 65 46.68 6.92 -3.15
C MET A 65 47.89 7.22 -4.02
N ASP A 66 47.90 6.69 -5.24
CA ASP A 66 49.01 6.87 -6.17
C ASP A 66 49.14 8.34 -6.59
N ILE A 67 48.00 9.01 -6.82
CA ILE A 67 47.98 10.46 -7.10
C ILE A 67 48.59 11.26 -5.95
N ILE A 68 48.20 10.98 -4.70
CA ILE A 68 48.74 11.72 -3.54
C ILE A 68 50.22 11.43 -3.32
N LYS A 69 50.68 10.18 -3.52
CA LYS A 69 52.10 9.81 -3.50
C LYS A 69 52.90 10.65 -4.49
N GLU A 70 52.42 10.79 -5.73
CA GLU A 70 53.07 11.62 -6.74
C GLU A 70 53.05 13.11 -6.36
N LEU A 71 51.93 13.64 -5.86
CA LEU A 71 51.82 15.05 -5.46
C LEU A 71 52.73 15.41 -4.27
N ILE A 72 52.81 14.54 -3.26
CA ILE A 72 53.75 14.69 -2.13
C ILE A 72 55.18 14.78 -2.63
N ALA A 73 55.56 13.92 -3.59
CA ALA A 73 56.90 13.93 -4.18
C ALA A 73 57.17 15.19 -5.02
N ILE A 74 56.19 15.66 -5.80
CA ILE A 74 56.33 16.84 -6.67
C ILE A 74 56.51 18.13 -5.85
N PHE A 75 55.80 18.25 -4.74
CA PHE A 75 55.84 19.43 -3.88
C PHE A 75 56.78 19.28 -2.68
N GLU A 76 57.53 18.17 -2.61
CA GLU A 76 58.52 17.90 -1.55
C GLU A 76 57.91 18.04 -0.15
N ILE A 77 56.72 17.46 0.04
CA ILE A 77 55.96 17.60 1.29
C ILE A 77 56.54 16.64 2.33
N SER A 78 56.96 17.19 3.47
CA SER A 78 57.44 16.41 4.59
C SER A 78 56.27 15.80 5.35
N CYS A 79 55.93 14.54 5.06
CA CYS A 79 54.87 13.81 5.76
C CYS A 79 55.21 12.34 6.01
N ASP A 80 54.55 11.74 7.01
CA ASP A 80 54.63 10.32 7.29
C ASP A 80 53.72 9.53 6.35
N MET A 81 54.32 8.77 5.43
CA MET A 81 53.58 8.00 4.43
C MET A 81 52.60 6.98 5.03
N LYS A 82 52.85 6.46 6.24
CA LYS A 82 51.89 5.55 6.90
C LYS A 82 50.62 6.29 7.31
N LYS A 83 50.75 7.51 7.84
CA LYS A 83 49.60 8.36 8.19
C LYS A 83 48.82 8.81 6.96
N VAL A 84 49.52 9.06 5.84
CA VAL A 84 48.89 9.38 4.56
C VAL A 84 48.05 8.21 4.06
N GLU A 85 48.57 6.98 4.13
CA GLU A 85 47.84 5.77 3.75
C GLU A 85 46.58 5.57 4.61
N GLU A 86 46.71 5.65 5.94
CA GLU A 86 45.57 5.56 6.87
C GLU A 86 44.48 6.59 6.54
N TYR A 87 44.85 7.85 6.30
CA TYR A 87 43.91 8.91 5.98
C TYR A 87 43.20 8.69 4.65
N ILE A 88 43.91 8.18 3.63
CA ILE A 88 43.31 7.89 2.31
C ILE A 88 42.33 6.72 2.38
N TYR A 89 42.61 5.71 3.23
CA TYR A 89 41.63 4.65 3.51
C TYR A 89 40.39 5.19 4.21
N ILE A 90 40.56 6.08 5.20
CA ILE A 90 39.43 6.73 5.90
C ILE A 90 38.57 7.52 4.90
N LEU A 91 39.20 8.32 4.02
CA LEU A 91 38.49 9.08 2.98
C LEU A 91 37.72 8.17 2.01
N LYS A 92 38.32 7.06 1.56
CA LYS A 92 37.63 6.08 0.70
C LYS A 92 36.39 5.52 1.40
N TYR A 93 36.53 5.09 2.65
CA TYR A 93 35.42 4.53 3.43
C TYR A 93 34.29 5.55 3.66
N GLN A 94 34.63 6.81 3.92
CA GLN A 94 33.65 7.88 4.11
C GLN A 94 32.84 8.16 2.83
N VAL A 95 33.51 8.25 1.68
CA VAL A 95 32.84 8.48 0.39
C VAL A 95 31.95 7.31 0.01
N GLU A 96 32.43 6.07 0.17
CA GLU A 96 31.63 4.87 -0.09
C GLU A 96 30.41 4.78 0.85
N GLY A 97 30.59 5.10 2.12
CA GLY A 97 29.50 5.16 3.10
C GLY A 97 28.44 6.23 2.75
N GLN A 98 28.86 7.42 2.30
CA GLN A 98 27.93 8.47 1.87
C GLN A 98 27.11 8.04 0.65
N LEU A 99 27.76 7.47 -0.37
CA LEU A 99 27.08 6.96 -1.57
C LEU A 99 26.07 5.87 -1.23
N GLN A 100 26.43 4.91 -0.36
CA GLN A 100 25.50 3.87 0.08
C GLN A 100 24.33 4.46 0.86
N ASN A 101 24.59 5.39 1.79
CA ASN A 101 23.52 6.04 2.55
C ASN A 101 22.55 6.83 1.66
N GLU A 102 23.04 7.49 0.61
CA GLU A 102 22.19 8.17 -0.37
C GLU A 102 21.33 7.20 -1.20
N VAL A 103 21.88 6.03 -1.56
CA VAL A 103 21.12 4.96 -2.23
C VAL A 103 20.04 4.43 -1.30
N TYR A 104 20.39 4.08 -0.06
CA TYR A 104 19.44 3.59 0.94
C TYR A 104 18.35 4.63 1.27
N ALA A 105 18.70 5.92 1.33
CA ALA A 105 17.73 6.98 1.54
C ALA A 105 16.74 7.11 0.38
N LYS A 106 17.21 6.99 -0.86
CA LYS A 106 16.35 7.01 -2.06
C LYS A 106 15.45 5.76 -2.13
N GLU A 107 15.99 4.58 -1.85
CA GLU A 107 15.24 3.33 -1.82
C GLU A 107 14.19 3.34 -0.70
N SER A 108 14.53 3.83 0.50
CA SER A 108 13.59 3.99 1.61
C SER A 108 12.43 4.92 1.24
N TYR A 109 12.72 6.07 0.62
CA TYR A 109 11.69 7.00 0.17
C TYR A 109 10.74 6.38 -0.88
N GLN A 110 11.27 5.56 -1.79
CA GLN A 110 10.45 4.84 -2.76
C GLN A 110 9.54 3.79 -2.10
N VAL A 111 10.04 3.07 -1.09
CA VAL A 111 9.24 2.11 -0.33
C VAL A 111 8.11 2.80 0.43
N ASP A 112 8.40 3.90 1.13
CA ASP A 112 7.39 4.66 1.86
C ASP A 112 6.28 5.18 0.93
N THR A 113 6.67 5.70 -0.24
CA THR A 113 5.71 6.19 -1.25
C THR A 113 4.79 5.06 -1.73
N ILE A 114 5.33 3.87 -2.01
CA ILE A 114 4.53 2.72 -2.45
C ILE A 114 3.55 2.27 -1.35
N ILE A 115 3.99 2.24 -0.10
CA ILE A 115 3.14 1.88 1.05
C ILE A 115 2.02 2.91 1.24
N ASP A 116 2.36 4.20 1.14
CA ASP A 116 1.38 5.28 1.28
C ASP A 116 0.36 5.28 0.14
N ASP A 117 0.78 5.10 -1.12
CA ASP A 117 -0.11 4.97 -2.27
C ASP A 117 -1.04 3.77 -2.13
N TYR A 118 -0.51 2.62 -1.69
CA TYR A 118 -1.30 1.42 -1.45
C TYR A 118 -2.33 1.62 -0.32
N ARG A 119 -1.91 2.25 0.80
CA ARG A 119 -2.82 2.61 1.91
C ARG A 119 -3.89 3.60 1.44
N GLN A 120 -3.52 4.58 0.63
CA GLN A 120 -4.45 5.57 0.08
C GLN A 120 -5.49 4.89 -0.82
N GLY A 121 -5.08 4.02 -1.74
CA GLY A 121 -6.00 3.29 -2.62
C GLY A 121 -7.02 2.46 -1.85
N TYR A 122 -6.60 1.74 -0.80
CA TYR A 122 -7.54 1.06 0.10
C TYR A 122 -8.51 2.04 0.79
N THR A 123 -7.98 3.17 1.29
CA THR A 123 -8.75 4.16 2.03
C THR A 123 -9.80 4.85 1.16
N GLU A 124 -9.50 5.10 -0.11
CA GLU A 124 -10.42 5.66 -1.10
C GLU A 124 -11.57 4.69 -1.43
N LEU A 125 -11.28 3.39 -1.56
CA LEU A 125 -12.31 2.37 -1.76
C LEU A 125 -13.22 2.23 -0.54
N VAL A 126 -12.65 2.19 0.67
CA VAL A 126 -13.45 2.21 1.91
C VAL A 126 -14.31 3.48 1.98
N SER A 127 -13.74 4.65 1.69
CA SER A 127 -14.47 5.92 1.64
C SER A 127 -15.59 5.90 0.61
N THR A 128 -15.37 5.28 -0.55
CA THR A 128 -16.39 5.09 -1.58
C THR A 128 -17.61 4.34 -1.03
N ILE A 129 -17.41 3.32 -0.20
CA ILE A 129 -18.50 2.60 0.46
C ILE A 129 -19.28 3.52 1.42
N PHE A 130 -18.57 4.30 2.25
CA PHE A 130 -19.20 5.17 3.25
C PHE A 130 -19.93 6.38 2.63
N PHE A 131 -19.41 6.95 1.53
CA PHE A 131 -19.98 8.15 0.91
C PHE A 131 -21.06 7.86 -0.15
N ASN A 132 -21.29 6.60 -0.50
CA ASN A 132 -22.32 6.22 -1.47
C ASN A 132 -23.32 5.22 -0.84
N PRO A 133 -23.95 5.55 0.31
CA PRO A 133 -24.71 4.59 1.13
C PRO A 133 -25.89 3.92 0.42
N ASN A 134 -26.43 4.54 -0.63
CA ASN A 134 -27.60 4.07 -1.38
C ASN A 134 -27.24 3.55 -2.79
N ASP A 135 -25.95 3.53 -3.17
CA ASP A 135 -25.49 3.12 -4.50
C ASP A 135 -24.86 1.72 -4.44
N ALA A 136 -25.71 0.70 -4.57
CA ALA A 136 -25.26 -0.69 -4.49
C ALA A 136 -24.20 -1.03 -5.56
N ALA A 137 -24.28 -0.44 -6.75
CA ALA A 137 -23.33 -0.72 -7.83
C ALA A 137 -21.93 -0.22 -7.46
N LYS A 138 -21.80 1.01 -6.97
CA LYS A 138 -20.51 1.53 -6.49
C LYS A 138 -19.99 0.79 -5.27
N ILE A 139 -20.86 0.48 -4.31
CA ILE A 139 -20.47 -0.28 -3.12
C ILE A 139 -19.92 -1.66 -3.52
N LYS A 140 -20.65 -2.42 -4.35
CA LYS A 140 -20.22 -3.74 -4.84
C LYS A 140 -18.90 -3.66 -5.59
N ALA A 141 -18.74 -2.67 -6.48
CA ALA A 141 -17.49 -2.45 -7.21
C ALA A 141 -16.32 -2.15 -6.26
N ALA A 142 -16.51 -1.30 -5.26
CA ALA A 142 -15.49 -0.98 -4.27
C ALA A 142 -15.09 -2.20 -3.44
N ILE A 143 -16.06 -3.00 -2.98
CA ILE A 143 -15.80 -4.24 -2.25
C ILE A 143 -15.04 -5.24 -3.13
N GLN A 144 -15.43 -5.40 -4.40
CA GLN A 144 -14.75 -6.28 -5.34
C GLN A 144 -13.28 -5.88 -5.54
N GLU A 145 -12.99 -4.59 -5.67
CA GLU A 145 -11.61 -4.10 -5.80
C GLU A 145 -10.81 -4.29 -4.51
N ILE A 146 -11.44 -4.08 -3.35
CA ILE A 146 -10.83 -4.34 -2.04
C ILE A 146 -10.40 -5.81 -1.92
N VAL A 147 -11.29 -6.76 -2.23
CA VAL A 147 -10.94 -8.19 -2.08
C VAL A 147 -9.89 -8.64 -3.09
N LEU A 148 -9.86 -8.06 -4.30
CA LEU A 148 -8.89 -8.43 -5.34
C LEU A 148 -7.48 -7.87 -5.08
N ARG A 149 -7.39 -6.63 -4.59
CA ARG A 149 -6.10 -5.93 -4.47
C ARG A 149 -5.61 -5.71 -3.05
N TYR A 150 -6.53 -5.75 -2.09
CA TYR A 150 -6.29 -5.37 -0.70
C TYR A 150 -6.76 -6.44 0.29
N GLU A 151 -6.83 -7.71 -0.15
CA GLU A 151 -7.22 -8.86 0.69
C GLU A 151 -6.53 -8.84 2.05
N TRP A 152 -5.21 -8.65 2.05
CA TRP A 152 -4.40 -8.65 3.26
C TRP A 152 -4.76 -7.49 4.20
N VAL A 153 -4.97 -6.29 3.65
CA VAL A 153 -5.39 -5.13 4.45
C VAL A 153 -6.78 -5.37 5.03
N LEU A 154 -7.72 -5.85 4.21
CA LEU A 154 -9.08 -6.16 4.65
C LEU A 154 -9.07 -7.23 5.76
N LYS A 155 -8.24 -8.27 5.65
CA LYS A 155 -8.12 -9.32 6.68
C LYS A 155 -7.82 -8.76 8.08
N TYR A 156 -7.08 -7.66 8.17
CA TYR A 156 -6.77 -7.01 9.46
C TYR A 156 -7.73 -5.86 9.82
N ASP A 157 -8.40 -5.25 8.82
CA ASP A 157 -9.22 -4.05 9.03
C ASP A 157 -10.74 -4.29 8.97
N TYR A 158 -11.21 -5.46 8.50
CA TYR A 158 -12.63 -5.72 8.25
C TYR A 158 -13.51 -5.46 9.47
N ARG A 159 -13.01 -5.76 10.68
CA ARG A 159 -13.75 -5.53 11.93
C ARG A 159 -14.07 -4.05 12.13
N ARG A 160 -13.10 -3.18 11.89
CA ARG A 160 -13.30 -1.72 11.99
C ARG A 160 -14.32 -1.26 10.96
N VAL A 161 -14.17 -1.71 9.71
CA VAL A 161 -15.07 -1.32 8.60
C VAL A 161 -16.49 -1.79 8.85
N LEU A 162 -16.72 -3.10 9.04
CA LEU A 162 -18.04 -3.67 9.24
C LEU A 162 -18.70 -3.16 10.53
N LYS A 163 -17.96 -3.02 11.62
CA LYS A 163 -18.52 -2.42 12.85
C LYS A 163 -19.00 -1.00 12.62
N LYS A 164 -18.21 -0.17 11.93
CA LYS A 164 -18.61 1.21 11.63
C LYS A 164 -19.83 1.27 10.70
N LEU A 165 -19.91 0.39 9.69
CA LEU A 165 -21.10 0.27 8.84
C LEU A 165 -22.33 -0.12 9.68
N VAL A 166 -22.15 -1.03 10.65
CA VAL A 166 -23.21 -1.46 11.55
C VAL A 166 -23.69 -0.34 12.46
N ASP A 167 -22.75 0.33 13.12
CA ASP A 167 -23.04 1.45 14.04
C ASP A 167 -23.73 2.61 13.32
N GLN A 168 -23.41 2.83 12.03
CA GLN A 168 -24.02 3.85 11.18
C GLN A 168 -25.29 3.40 10.45
N LYS A 169 -25.79 2.18 10.73
CA LYS A 169 -26.99 1.59 10.10
C LYS A 169 -26.92 1.56 8.56
N MET A 170 -25.73 1.34 8.00
CA MET A 170 -25.52 1.24 6.56
C MET A 170 -25.86 -0.18 6.06
N THR A 171 -27.13 -0.58 6.17
CA THR A 171 -27.57 -1.97 5.93
C THR A 171 -27.25 -2.43 4.52
N LEU A 172 -27.47 -1.59 3.50
CA LEU A 172 -27.14 -1.92 2.11
C LEU A 172 -25.65 -2.29 1.94
N ALA A 173 -24.76 -1.52 2.56
CA ALA A 173 -23.32 -1.78 2.48
C ALA A 173 -22.93 -3.10 3.16
N VAL A 174 -23.50 -3.39 4.32
CA VAL A 174 -23.31 -4.68 5.01
C VAL A 174 -23.81 -5.84 4.16
N MET A 175 -24.99 -5.72 3.55
CA MET A 175 -25.50 -6.76 2.65
C MET A 175 -24.61 -6.94 1.43
N CYS A 176 -24.05 -5.86 0.86
CA CYS A 176 -23.09 -5.96 -0.25
C CYS A 176 -21.80 -6.71 0.14
N PHE A 177 -21.31 -6.53 1.37
CA PHE A 177 -20.20 -7.33 1.90
C PHE A 177 -20.56 -8.81 1.98
N LEU A 178 -21.74 -9.13 2.50
CA LEU A 178 -22.20 -10.52 2.61
C LEU A 178 -22.45 -11.17 1.25
N MET A 179 -22.91 -10.41 0.25
CA MET A 179 -23.13 -10.92 -1.12
C MET A 179 -21.83 -11.31 -1.83
N ASN A 180 -20.70 -10.67 -1.47
CA ASN A 180 -19.41 -10.99 -2.06
C ASN A 180 -18.79 -12.23 -1.39
N GLU A 181 -18.69 -13.35 -2.12
CA GLU A 181 -18.19 -14.63 -1.58
C GLU A 181 -16.75 -14.52 -1.02
N GLN A 182 -15.85 -13.80 -1.69
CA GLN A 182 -14.46 -13.60 -1.24
C GLN A 182 -14.40 -12.73 0.02
N ALA A 183 -15.17 -11.63 0.06
CA ALA A 183 -15.25 -10.81 1.26
C ALA A 183 -15.80 -11.62 2.44
N ARG A 184 -16.78 -12.50 2.17
CA ARG A 184 -17.37 -13.37 3.19
C ARG A 184 -16.33 -14.33 3.76
N GLU A 185 -15.50 -14.95 2.92
CA GLU A 185 -14.40 -15.82 3.33
C GLU A 185 -13.38 -15.10 4.21
N ILE A 186 -13.02 -13.86 3.87
CA ILE A 186 -12.07 -13.05 4.64
C ILE A 186 -12.66 -12.63 6.01
N CYS A 187 -13.90 -12.14 6.01
CA CYS A 187 -14.49 -11.48 7.18
C CYS A 187 -15.14 -12.45 8.18
N PHE A 188 -15.64 -13.60 7.70
CA PHE A 188 -16.48 -14.52 8.47
C PHE A 188 -15.91 -15.95 8.56
N ALA A 189 -14.59 -16.10 8.52
CA ALA A 189 -13.90 -17.34 8.87
C ALA A 189 -14.18 -17.74 10.34
N PRO A 190 -14.13 -19.05 10.68
CA PRO A 190 -13.72 -20.18 9.84
C PRO A 190 -14.82 -20.80 8.98
N ASP A 191 -16.12 -20.62 9.31
CA ASP A 191 -17.25 -21.15 8.53
C ASP A 191 -18.11 -20.00 7.99
N PRO A 192 -17.71 -19.36 6.88
CA PRO A 192 -18.43 -18.22 6.31
C PRO A 192 -19.78 -18.60 5.70
N LYS A 193 -20.06 -19.89 5.50
CA LYS A 193 -21.35 -20.35 4.95
C LYS A 193 -22.39 -20.53 6.03
N LYS A 194 -21.99 -21.04 7.20
CA LYS A 194 -22.90 -21.28 8.34
C LYS A 194 -22.84 -20.18 9.40
N PHE A 195 -21.93 -19.22 9.27
CA PHE A 195 -21.69 -18.16 10.26
C PHE A 195 -21.51 -18.73 11.68
N CYS A 196 -20.71 -19.80 11.78
CA CYS A 196 -20.42 -20.46 13.05
C CYS A 196 -19.13 -19.92 13.65
N PHE A 197 -19.24 -19.34 14.85
CA PHE A 197 -18.14 -18.69 15.55
C PHE A 197 -18.03 -19.19 16.98
N ALA A 198 -16.82 -19.08 17.56
CA ALA A 198 -16.66 -19.31 18.99
C ALA A 198 -17.52 -18.32 19.78
N ALA A 199 -18.17 -18.80 20.84
CA ALA A 199 -19.02 -17.97 21.69
C ALA A 199 -18.24 -16.75 22.22
N ASN A 200 -18.86 -15.58 22.15
CA ASN A 200 -18.29 -14.28 22.56
C ASN A 200 -17.04 -13.84 21.78
N SER A 201 -16.71 -14.48 20.66
CA SER A 201 -15.70 -13.95 19.74
C SER A 201 -16.20 -12.68 19.07
N ASP A 202 -15.28 -11.81 18.65
CA ASP A 202 -15.62 -10.58 17.91
C ASP A 202 -16.48 -10.86 16.68
N ASN A 203 -16.23 -11.96 15.96
CA ASN A 203 -17.05 -12.36 14.82
C ASN A 203 -18.47 -12.78 15.24
N SER A 204 -18.62 -13.47 16.37
CA SER A 204 -19.95 -13.80 16.91
C SER A 204 -20.73 -12.54 17.28
N ILE A 205 -20.07 -11.55 17.90
CA ILE A 205 -20.68 -10.27 18.28
C ILE A 205 -21.07 -9.49 17.03
N LEU A 206 -20.16 -9.35 16.07
CA LEU A 206 -20.42 -8.66 14.81
C LEU A 206 -21.59 -9.30 14.04
N TYR A 207 -21.61 -10.62 13.94
CA TYR A 207 -22.70 -11.36 13.30
C TYR A 207 -24.04 -11.12 13.98
N ILE A 208 -24.10 -11.18 15.31
CA ILE A 208 -25.31 -10.86 16.08
C ILE A 208 -25.78 -9.43 15.76
N SER A 209 -24.88 -8.45 15.77
CA SER A 209 -25.23 -7.06 15.45
C SER A 209 -25.75 -6.89 14.02
N ILE A 210 -25.23 -7.65 13.06
CA ILE A 210 -25.73 -7.66 11.67
C ILE A 210 -27.15 -8.24 11.61
N CYS A 211 -27.40 -9.37 12.29
CA CYS A 211 -28.73 -9.97 12.37
C CYS A 211 -29.73 -9.03 13.06
N ASP A 212 -29.34 -8.41 14.17
CA ASP A 212 -30.18 -7.45 14.89
C ASP A 212 -30.53 -6.25 14.00
N MET A 213 -29.56 -5.74 13.23
CA MET A 213 -29.81 -4.67 12.26
C MET A 213 -30.83 -5.07 11.19
N LEU A 214 -30.71 -6.27 10.61
CA LEU A 214 -31.65 -6.77 9.60
C LEU A 214 -33.07 -6.88 10.14
N ASN A 215 -33.21 -7.18 11.43
CA ASN A 215 -34.51 -7.33 12.11
C ASN A 215 -35.10 -5.99 12.62
N GLN A 216 -34.41 -4.86 12.42
CA GLN A 216 -34.96 -3.53 12.72
C GLN A 216 -36.02 -3.12 11.69
N LYS A 217 -37.02 -2.35 12.13
CA LYS A 217 -38.13 -1.90 11.27
C LYS A 217 -37.66 -1.05 10.10
N GLU A 218 -36.62 -0.26 10.32
CA GLU A 218 -36.03 0.68 9.38
C GLU A 218 -35.14 -0.01 8.32
N CYS A 219 -34.93 -1.33 8.43
CA CYS A 219 -34.07 -2.06 7.50
C CYS A 219 -34.57 -1.99 6.05
N MET A 220 -35.89 -2.06 5.82
CA MET A 220 -36.44 -1.97 4.48
C MET A 220 -36.12 -0.63 3.82
N ASP A 221 -36.24 0.47 4.58
CA ASP A 221 -35.92 1.81 4.10
C ASP A 221 -34.43 1.94 3.74
N SER A 222 -33.54 1.33 4.53
CA SER A 222 -32.09 1.34 4.27
C SER A 222 -31.69 0.53 3.03
N LEU A 223 -32.41 -0.54 2.72
CA LEU A 223 -32.13 -1.36 1.54
C LEU A 223 -32.76 -0.77 0.26
N GLY A 224 -33.87 -0.04 0.40
CA GLY A 224 -34.54 0.67 -0.68
C GLY A 224 -34.84 -0.24 -1.87
N ASP A 225 -34.61 0.27 -3.09
CA ASP A 225 -34.89 -0.44 -4.35
C ASP A 225 -34.08 -1.74 -4.54
N ASN A 226 -33.05 -1.97 -3.73
CA ASN A 226 -32.26 -3.19 -3.79
C ASN A 226 -32.94 -4.37 -3.08
N LEU A 227 -33.93 -4.10 -2.21
CA LEU A 227 -34.74 -5.12 -1.55
C LEU A 227 -35.92 -5.51 -2.44
N LEU A 228 -35.95 -6.76 -2.86
CA LEU A 228 -37.10 -7.34 -3.54
C LEU A 228 -37.94 -8.11 -2.54
N VAL A 229 -39.24 -7.81 -2.51
CA VAL A 229 -40.23 -8.47 -1.65
C VAL A 229 -41.25 -9.18 -2.54
N TYR A 230 -41.48 -10.46 -2.25
CA TYR A 230 -42.55 -11.23 -2.88
C TYR A 230 -43.54 -11.75 -1.83
N CYS A 231 -44.82 -11.75 -2.18
CA CYS A 231 -45.92 -12.27 -1.36
C CYS A 231 -46.98 -12.90 -2.28
N GLY A 232 -47.52 -14.06 -1.92
CA GLY A 232 -48.62 -14.68 -2.63
C GLY A 232 -48.67 -16.20 -2.50
N ALA A 233 -49.86 -16.75 -2.28
CA ALA A 233 -50.09 -18.17 -2.24
C ALA A 233 -49.82 -18.81 -3.61
N THR A 234 -49.29 -20.03 -3.57
CA THR A 234 -48.97 -20.84 -4.75
C THR A 234 -49.82 -22.11 -4.81
N GLU A 235 -50.85 -22.21 -3.97
CA GLU A 235 -51.74 -23.38 -3.85
C GLU A 235 -50.97 -24.70 -3.64
N GLY A 236 -49.81 -24.63 -2.98
CA GLY A 236 -48.95 -25.78 -2.76
C GLY A 236 -48.07 -26.19 -3.95
N TYR A 237 -48.09 -25.45 -5.05
CA TYR A 237 -47.18 -25.64 -6.19
C TYR A 237 -45.92 -24.78 -6.07
N TRP A 238 -44.89 -25.16 -6.82
CA TRP A 238 -43.69 -24.34 -6.97
C TRP A 238 -43.95 -23.27 -8.03
N LYS A 239 -43.62 -22.02 -7.70
CA LYS A 239 -43.65 -20.89 -8.61
C LYS A 239 -42.24 -20.50 -8.98
N ASP A 240 -41.96 -20.46 -10.28
CA ASP A 240 -40.72 -19.96 -10.86
C ASP A 240 -40.68 -18.43 -10.68
N LEU A 241 -40.10 -17.96 -9.57
CA LEU A 241 -40.11 -16.55 -9.20
C LEU A 241 -38.99 -15.77 -9.88
N LYS A 242 -37.78 -16.35 -9.94
CA LYS A 242 -36.63 -15.79 -10.65
C LYS A 242 -35.94 -16.87 -11.47
N PRO A 243 -35.56 -16.58 -12.72
CA PRO A 243 -34.96 -17.56 -13.61
C PRO A 243 -33.56 -17.95 -13.14
N LYS A 244 -33.14 -19.16 -13.53
CA LYS A 244 -31.77 -19.63 -13.39
C LYS A 244 -30.78 -18.75 -14.20
N GLY A 245 -29.55 -18.63 -13.73
CA GLY A 245 -28.47 -17.84 -14.32
C GLY A 245 -28.23 -16.50 -13.63
N LYS A 246 -29.04 -16.16 -12.62
CA LYS A 246 -28.85 -14.98 -11.77
C LYS A 246 -28.83 -15.39 -10.30
N LYS A 247 -27.87 -14.86 -9.55
CA LYS A 247 -27.72 -15.17 -8.12
C LYS A 247 -28.53 -14.20 -7.26
N TYR A 248 -29.14 -14.72 -6.21
CA TYR A 248 -29.91 -13.95 -5.24
C TYR A 248 -29.52 -14.34 -3.82
N MET A 249 -29.34 -13.34 -2.94
CA MET A 249 -29.17 -13.55 -1.51
C MET A 249 -30.52 -13.46 -0.82
N LEU A 250 -30.89 -14.50 -0.07
CA LEU A 250 -32.14 -14.56 0.68
C LEU A 250 -31.95 -13.96 2.07
N LEU A 251 -32.86 -13.06 2.47
CA LEU A 251 -32.79 -12.33 3.74
C LEU A 251 -33.86 -12.79 4.73
N HIS A 252 -35.08 -13.02 4.23
CA HIS A 252 -36.22 -13.39 5.06
C HIS A 252 -37.15 -14.34 4.29
N LEU A 253 -37.70 -15.32 4.99
CA LEU A 253 -38.77 -16.19 4.53
C LEU A 253 -39.79 -16.38 5.65
N GLY A 254 -41.07 -16.20 5.32
CA GLY A 254 -42.18 -16.42 6.25
C GLY A 254 -42.31 -17.88 6.72
N ASP A 255 -42.69 -18.05 7.98
CA ASP A 255 -42.81 -19.38 8.59
C ASP A 255 -43.88 -20.24 7.90
N GLY A 256 -43.46 -21.39 7.37
CA GLY A 256 -44.32 -22.31 6.62
C GLY A 256 -44.25 -22.16 5.10
N ASP A 257 -43.45 -21.21 4.61
CA ASP A 257 -43.10 -21.11 3.20
C ASP A 257 -41.82 -21.90 2.89
N PHE A 258 -41.58 -22.12 1.60
CA PHE A 258 -40.44 -22.84 1.08
C PHE A 258 -39.80 -22.12 -0.09
N VAL A 259 -38.48 -22.23 -0.20
CA VAL A 259 -37.69 -21.67 -1.30
C VAL A 259 -36.57 -22.61 -1.71
N ARG A 260 -36.14 -22.56 -2.96
CA ARG A 260 -34.98 -23.30 -3.49
C ARG A 260 -34.41 -22.60 -4.72
N SER A 261 -33.22 -23.02 -5.16
CA SER A 261 -32.66 -22.60 -6.45
C SER A 261 -33.55 -23.04 -7.61
N ALA A 262 -33.61 -22.24 -8.66
CA ALA A 262 -34.54 -22.45 -9.76
C ALA A 262 -34.28 -23.77 -10.49
N GLY A 263 -35.34 -24.57 -10.63
CA GLY A 263 -35.30 -25.86 -11.35
C GLY A 263 -34.54 -26.98 -10.64
N VAL A 264 -34.17 -26.80 -9.37
CA VAL A 264 -33.57 -27.88 -8.56
C VAL A 264 -34.66 -28.76 -7.97
N VAL A 265 -34.56 -30.07 -8.15
CA VAL A 265 -35.44 -31.05 -7.51
C VAL A 265 -34.85 -31.45 -6.15
N GLY A 266 -35.58 -31.21 -5.07
CA GLY A 266 -35.05 -31.29 -3.70
C GLY A 266 -34.28 -30.03 -3.30
N GLY A 267 -33.73 -30.00 -2.09
CA GLY A 267 -33.03 -28.81 -1.57
C GLY A 267 -33.97 -27.72 -1.03
N ASP A 268 -35.19 -28.10 -0.65
CA ASP A 268 -36.20 -27.20 -0.12
C ASP A 268 -35.74 -26.56 1.20
N MET A 269 -35.68 -25.23 1.22
CA MET A 269 -35.32 -24.46 2.40
C MET A 269 -36.56 -23.89 3.07
N ARG A 270 -36.64 -24.04 4.38
CA ARG A 270 -37.64 -23.40 5.25
C ARG A 270 -37.07 -22.13 5.88
N ALA A 271 -37.91 -21.40 6.61
CA ALA A 271 -37.52 -20.17 7.32
C ALA A 271 -36.23 -20.31 8.14
N SER A 272 -36.03 -21.43 8.85
CA SER A 272 -34.81 -21.68 9.64
C SER A 272 -33.54 -21.88 8.81
N ASN A 273 -33.67 -22.23 7.53
CA ASN A 273 -32.56 -22.36 6.59
C ASN A 273 -32.22 -21.03 5.89
N VAL A 274 -33.11 -20.03 5.98
CA VAL A 274 -32.99 -18.75 5.28
C VAL A 274 -32.68 -17.61 6.25
N ASN A 275 -33.50 -17.46 7.28
CA ASN A 275 -33.46 -16.32 8.19
C ASN A 275 -32.12 -16.29 8.93
N ASN A 276 -31.43 -15.16 8.85
CA ASN A 276 -30.08 -14.94 9.37
C ASN A 276 -28.97 -15.82 8.76
N GLN A 277 -29.25 -16.59 7.71
CA GLN A 277 -28.27 -17.48 7.07
C GLN A 277 -27.61 -16.84 5.83
N PHE A 278 -28.17 -15.77 5.28
CA PHE A 278 -27.64 -15.04 4.12
C PHE A 278 -27.31 -15.97 2.94
N VAL A 279 -28.17 -16.94 2.67
CA VAL A 279 -27.96 -17.98 1.65
C VAL A 279 -28.03 -17.36 0.25
N ILE A 280 -27.10 -17.74 -0.62
CA ILE A 280 -27.11 -17.36 -2.03
C ILE A 280 -27.60 -18.52 -2.88
N VAL A 281 -28.58 -18.27 -3.73
CA VAL A 281 -29.21 -19.23 -4.65
C VAL A 281 -29.09 -18.79 -6.10
N ASP A 282 -29.14 -19.75 -7.04
CA ASP A 282 -29.18 -19.50 -8.49
C ASP A 282 -30.62 -19.59 -8.99
N GLY A 283 -31.22 -18.44 -9.29
CA GLY A 283 -32.67 -18.32 -9.46
C GLY A 283 -33.45 -18.61 -8.18
N ILE A 284 -34.78 -18.47 -8.23
CA ILE A 284 -35.66 -18.67 -7.08
C ILE A 284 -36.92 -19.40 -7.53
N ASP A 285 -37.17 -20.59 -6.98
CA ASP A 285 -38.49 -21.20 -6.92
C ASP A 285 -39.07 -20.95 -5.51
N TYR A 286 -40.33 -20.51 -5.44
CA TYR A 286 -41.00 -20.20 -4.18
C TYR A 286 -42.32 -20.98 -4.05
N LYS A 287 -42.66 -21.36 -2.82
CA LYS A 287 -43.91 -22.06 -2.50
C LYS A 287 -44.48 -21.56 -1.18
N SER A 288 -45.75 -21.18 -1.19
CA SER A 288 -46.48 -20.72 0.00
C SER A 288 -47.96 -21.09 -0.07
N ASN A 289 -48.58 -21.20 1.10
CA ASN A 289 -50.02 -21.34 1.25
C ASN A 289 -50.64 -20.07 1.87
N SER A 290 -49.96 -18.92 1.79
CA SER A 290 -50.38 -17.67 2.41
C SER A 290 -50.18 -16.48 1.48
N ASP A 291 -51.18 -15.60 1.43
CA ASP A 291 -51.13 -14.34 0.68
C ASP A 291 -50.57 -13.16 1.48
N ILE A 292 -50.04 -13.42 2.68
CA ILE A 292 -49.48 -12.38 3.56
C ILE A 292 -48.03 -12.64 3.99
N ARG A 293 -47.53 -13.88 3.85
CA ARG A 293 -46.14 -14.21 4.16
C ARG A 293 -45.24 -13.71 3.05
N THR A 294 -44.04 -13.29 3.42
CA THR A 294 -43.14 -12.63 2.49
C THR A 294 -41.83 -13.39 2.33
N LEU A 295 -41.27 -13.28 1.13
CA LEU A 295 -39.88 -13.61 0.81
C LEU A 295 -39.15 -12.31 0.52
N TRP A 296 -38.03 -12.07 1.20
CA TRP A 296 -37.15 -10.93 0.95
C TRP A 296 -35.82 -11.41 0.38
N TYR A 297 -35.38 -10.78 -0.69
CA TYR A 297 -34.16 -11.17 -1.39
C TYR A 297 -33.52 -10.00 -2.13
N MET A 298 -32.24 -10.13 -2.44
CA MET A 298 -31.44 -9.13 -3.18
C MET A 298 -30.68 -9.80 -4.32
N GLU A 299 -30.51 -9.11 -5.45
CA GLU A 299 -29.65 -9.59 -6.56
C GLU A 299 -28.18 -9.45 -6.16
N VAL A 300 -27.39 -10.51 -6.34
CA VAL A 300 -25.95 -10.58 -6.03
C VAL A 300 -25.14 -9.94 -7.14
#